data_AF-A0A0C3JDK1-F1
#
_entry.id   AF-A0A0C3JDK1-F1
#
_cell.length_a   1.000
_cell.length_b   1.000
_cell.length_c   1.000
_cell.angle_alpha   90.00
_cell.angle_beta   90.00
_cell.angle_gamma   90.00
#
_symmetry.space_group_name_H-M   'P 1'
#
loop_
_entity.id
_entity.type
_entity.pdbx_description
1 polymer ?
#
loop_
_entity_poly.entity_id
_entity_poly.type
_entity_poly.pdbx_seq_one_letter_code
_entity_poly.pdbx_strand_id
1 'polypeptide(L)'
;MSPQRQSKTPQPTPGHVHDYSQVADDELKSAEKACQQEEAERREREREAECKAKREEAKRRKVEEEWLEAEWKKKVEEEAQRRRAMEEEEAQKKRAAEEEAERQMQRAQARQDEAVQRLTGTVYDVNTAQKVPGASVVVTATKRAPCTRCIASLTAGQCELGQGKTRACVPCHNKKTCSWTREEAAAGPSQKRAGTGSSQGEKKKGTRGKGKEKATEMEEADDEQEIGREDEEEPATPHEGPLGVGASSWWTEWEWEQQLQAAERYAVVHEKAATAFERMARAAE
;
A
#
# COMPACT_ATOMS: atom_id res chain seq x y z
N MET A 1 -19.42 85.66 -86.98
CA MET A 1 -19.63 86.98 -86.35
C MET A 1 -20.28 86.74 -84.99
N SER A 2 -19.48 86.76 -83.92
CA SER A 2 -19.94 86.48 -82.55
C SER A 2 -19.89 87.78 -81.71
N PRO A 3 -20.91 88.10 -80.90
CA PRO A 3 -20.97 89.38 -80.21
C PRO A 3 -20.20 89.32 -78.88
N GLN A 4 -19.22 90.20 -78.74
CA GLN A 4 -18.42 90.36 -77.53
C GLN A 4 -19.22 91.17 -76.50
N ARG A 5 -19.85 90.48 -75.53
CA ARG A 5 -20.50 91.09 -74.36
C ARG A 5 -19.41 91.67 -73.43
N GLN A 6 -19.38 92.99 -73.30
CA GLN A 6 -18.58 93.69 -72.29
C GLN A 6 -19.32 93.67 -70.95
N SER A 7 -18.89 92.81 -70.02
CA SER A 7 -19.34 92.81 -68.63
C SER A 7 -18.64 93.93 -67.85
N LYS A 8 -19.42 94.94 -67.43
CA LYS A 8 -18.99 95.98 -66.50
C LYS A 8 -19.05 95.43 -65.08
N THR A 9 -17.93 94.90 -64.59
CA THR A 9 -17.79 94.53 -63.17
C THR A 9 -17.50 95.80 -62.36
N PRO A 10 -18.30 96.16 -61.35
CA PRO A 10 -18.02 97.31 -60.50
C PRO A 10 -16.70 97.11 -59.74
N GLN A 11 -15.92 98.18 -59.60
CA GLN A 11 -14.67 98.15 -58.84
C GLN A 11 -14.95 97.71 -57.40
N PRO A 12 -14.14 96.79 -56.84
CA PRO A 12 -14.25 96.40 -55.45
C PRO A 12 -13.83 97.58 -54.58
N THR A 13 -14.76 98.06 -53.76
CA THR A 13 -14.46 98.99 -52.66
C THR A 13 -13.39 98.35 -51.77
N PRO A 14 -12.35 99.09 -51.31
CA PRO A 14 -11.36 98.59 -50.36
C PRO A 14 -12.02 98.19 -49.03
N GLY A 15 -12.55 96.98 -49.00
CA GLY A 15 -13.22 96.40 -47.87
C GLY A 15 -12.19 95.97 -46.85
N HIS A 16 -12.45 96.33 -45.60
CA HIS A 16 -11.76 95.85 -44.41
C HIS A 16 -11.59 94.33 -44.49
N VAL A 17 -10.36 93.87 -44.69
CA VAL A 17 -10.00 92.45 -44.65
C VAL A 17 -10.10 92.03 -43.19
N HIS A 18 -11.27 91.52 -42.81
CA HIS A 18 -11.38 90.77 -41.57
C HIS A 18 -10.45 89.56 -41.67
N ASP A 19 -9.57 89.43 -40.68
CA ASP A 19 -8.65 88.32 -40.56
C ASP A 19 -9.43 87.07 -40.15
N TYR A 20 -10.10 86.44 -41.11
CA TYR A 20 -10.88 85.21 -40.91
C TYR A 20 -10.01 84.02 -40.47
N SER A 21 -8.68 84.15 -40.47
CA SER A 21 -7.76 83.11 -40.02
C SER A 21 -7.87 82.86 -38.51
N GLN A 22 -8.10 83.89 -37.71
CA GLN A 22 -8.05 83.76 -36.25
C GLN A 22 -9.30 83.08 -35.65
N VAL A 23 -10.48 83.29 -36.27
CA VAL A 23 -11.72 82.65 -35.82
C VAL A 23 -11.71 81.15 -36.12
N ALA A 24 -11.15 80.74 -37.27
CA ALA A 24 -11.02 79.34 -37.62
C ALA A 24 -10.08 78.57 -36.67
N ASP A 25 -8.99 79.19 -36.22
CA ASP A 25 -8.01 78.53 -35.35
C ASP A 25 -8.55 78.20 -33.96
N ASP A 26 -9.42 79.05 -33.39
CA ASP A 26 -9.96 78.82 -32.04
C ASP A 26 -11.13 77.81 -32.04
N GLU A 27 -11.92 77.76 -33.12
CA GLU A 27 -12.92 76.72 -33.32
C GLU A 27 -12.27 75.34 -33.50
N LEU A 28 -11.17 75.26 -34.28
CA LEU A 28 -10.42 74.01 -34.46
C LEU A 28 -9.80 73.51 -33.15
N LYS A 29 -9.19 74.38 -32.35
CA LYS A 29 -8.66 73.99 -31.03
C LYS A 29 -9.75 73.49 -30.09
N SER A 30 -10.94 74.07 -30.16
CA SER A 30 -12.08 73.66 -29.33
C SER A 30 -12.60 72.29 -29.77
N ALA A 31 -12.69 72.05 -31.08
CA ALA A 31 -13.07 70.75 -31.64
C ALA A 31 -12.05 69.65 -31.32
N GLU A 32 -10.75 69.94 -31.39
CA GLU A 32 -9.69 68.99 -31.05
C GLU A 32 -9.76 68.59 -29.57
N LYS A 33 -9.94 69.56 -28.67
CA LYS A 33 -10.12 69.28 -27.23
C LYS A 33 -11.36 68.41 -26.96
N ALA A 34 -12.47 68.69 -27.65
CA ALA A 34 -13.67 67.87 -27.54
C ALA A 34 -13.44 66.44 -28.03
N CYS A 35 -12.72 66.27 -29.16
CA CYS A 35 -12.36 64.96 -29.70
C CYS A 35 -11.43 64.18 -28.74
N GLN A 36 -10.42 64.84 -28.16
CA GLN A 36 -9.53 64.24 -27.17
C GLN A 36 -10.28 63.82 -25.90
N GLN A 37 -11.23 64.63 -25.44
CA GLN A 37 -12.07 64.30 -24.28
C GLN A 37 -12.96 63.10 -24.55
N GLU A 38 -13.60 63.04 -25.73
CA GLU A 38 -14.42 61.89 -26.14
C GLU A 38 -13.58 60.60 -26.26
N GLU A 39 -12.36 60.69 -26.82
CA GLU A 39 -11.44 59.55 -26.90
C GLU A 39 -11.01 59.06 -25.52
N ALA A 40 -10.72 59.97 -24.60
CA ALA A 40 -10.37 59.63 -23.22
C ALA A 40 -11.53 58.93 -22.50
N GLU A 41 -12.75 59.45 -22.62
CA GLU A 41 -13.95 58.82 -22.04
C GLU A 41 -14.22 57.45 -22.66
N ARG A 42 -14.06 57.32 -23.98
CA ARG A 42 -14.18 56.02 -24.65
C ARG A 42 -13.15 55.02 -24.13
N ARG A 43 -11.88 55.42 -23.98
CA ARG A 43 -10.82 54.56 -23.42
C ARG A 43 -11.10 54.17 -21.97
N GLU A 44 -11.66 55.06 -21.17
CA GLU A 44 -12.07 54.77 -19.79
C GLU A 44 -13.17 53.70 -19.75
N ARG A 45 -14.22 53.84 -20.57
CA ARG A 45 -15.29 52.84 -20.69
C ARG A 45 -14.77 51.49 -21.17
N GLU A 46 -13.85 51.46 -22.12
CA GLU A 46 -13.19 50.22 -22.59
C GLU A 46 -12.41 49.54 -21.46
N ARG A 47 -11.63 50.29 -20.68
CA ARG A 47 -10.89 49.76 -19.51
C ARG A 47 -11.82 49.25 -18.41
N GLU A 48 -12.93 49.94 -18.15
CA GLU A 48 -13.92 49.49 -17.19
C GLU A 48 -14.56 48.17 -17.63
N ALA A 49 -14.92 48.06 -18.91
CA ALA A 49 -15.46 46.82 -19.48
C ALA A 49 -14.45 45.67 -19.43
N GLU A 50 -13.17 45.92 -19.72
CA GLU A 50 -12.10 44.92 -19.62
C GLU A 50 -11.91 44.45 -18.16
N CYS A 51 -11.85 45.38 -17.21
CA CYS A 51 -11.75 45.06 -15.78
C CYS A 51 -12.96 44.24 -15.30
N LYS A 52 -14.17 44.57 -15.76
CA LYS A 52 -15.38 43.82 -15.46
C LYS A 52 -15.34 42.41 -16.07
N ALA A 53 -14.89 42.28 -17.32
CA ALA A 53 -14.73 41.00 -18.00
C ALA A 53 -13.71 40.10 -17.27
N LYS A 54 -12.54 40.63 -16.91
CA LYS A 54 -11.52 39.93 -16.13
C LYS A 54 -12.03 39.46 -14.76
N ARG A 55 -12.83 40.28 -14.08
CA ARG A 55 -13.45 39.90 -12.81
C ARG A 55 -14.44 38.74 -12.97
N GLU A 56 -15.24 38.74 -14.02
CA GLU A 56 -16.18 37.65 -14.31
C GLU A 56 -15.46 36.38 -14.75
N GLU A 57 -14.40 36.48 -15.55
CA GLU A 57 -13.54 35.34 -15.91
C GLU A 57 -12.90 34.71 -14.66
N ALA A 58 -12.36 35.54 -13.75
CA ALA A 58 -11.79 35.05 -12.50
C ALA A 58 -12.84 34.33 -11.62
N LYS A 59 -14.09 34.77 -11.61
CA LYS A 59 -15.19 34.05 -10.93
C LYS A 59 -15.49 32.71 -11.59
N ARG A 60 -15.52 32.65 -12.93
CA ARG A 60 -15.75 31.41 -13.67
C ARG A 60 -14.66 30.37 -13.39
N ARG A 61 -13.39 30.80 -13.43
CA ARG A 61 -12.25 29.92 -13.12
C ARG A 61 -12.33 29.34 -11.70
N LYS A 62 -12.73 30.13 -10.70
CA LYS A 62 -12.92 29.63 -9.33
C LYS A 62 -14.00 28.56 -9.23
N VAL A 63 -15.14 28.76 -9.89
CA VAL A 63 -16.23 27.76 -9.90
C VAL A 63 -15.81 26.48 -10.62
N GLU A 64 -15.04 26.60 -11.71
CA GLU A 64 -14.49 25.46 -12.45
C GLU A 64 -13.47 24.67 -11.62
N GLU A 65 -12.59 25.36 -10.91
CA GLU A 65 -11.62 24.76 -9.99
C GLU A 65 -12.32 24.01 -8.84
N GLU A 66 -13.31 24.63 -8.18
CA GLU A 66 -14.11 23.97 -7.15
C GLU A 66 -14.85 22.73 -7.69
N TRP A 67 -15.32 22.77 -8.94
CA TRP A 67 -15.97 21.63 -9.57
C TRP A 67 -14.99 20.49 -9.85
N LEU A 68 -13.78 20.80 -10.34
CA LEU A 68 -12.71 19.82 -10.57
C LEU A 68 -12.23 19.20 -9.25
N GLU A 69 -12.10 19.98 -8.17
CA GLU A 69 -11.77 19.46 -6.84
C GLU A 69 -12.85 18.49 -6.33
N ALA A 70 -14.13 18.83 -6.52
CA ALA A 70 -15.24 17.96 -6.15
C ALA A 70 -15.25 16.66 -6.97
N GLU A 71 -14.96 16.72 -8.27
CA GLU A 71 -14.86 15.54 -9.12
C GLU A 71 -13.69 14.63 -8.69
N TRP A 72 -12.52 15.22 -8.44
CA TRP A 72 -11.35 14.49 -7.92
C TRP A 72 -11.63 13.83 -6.59
N LYS A 73 -12.23 14.56 -5.64
CA LYS A 73 -12.63 14.01 -4.33
C LYS A 73 -13.58 12.83 -4.49
N LYS A 74 -14.56 12.94 -5.40
CA LYS A 74 -15.49 11.85 -5.70
C LYS A 74 -14.77 10.61 -6.26
N LYS A 75 -13.81 10.80 -7.18
CA LYS A 75 -13.00 9.69 -7.73
C LYS A 75 -12.17 9.00 -6.67
N VAL A 76 -11.50 9.77 -5.80
CA VAL A 76 -10.72 9.22 -4.67
C VAL A 76 -11.60 8.44 -3.70
N GLU A 77 -12.79 8.94 -3.39
CA GLU A 77 -13.74 8.24 -2.53
C GLU A 77 -14.25 6.94 -3.17
N GLU A 78 -14.58 6.96 -4.47
CA GLU A 78 -14.99 5.77 -5.21
C GLU A 78 -13.87 4.72 -5.27
N GLU A 79 -12.63 5.13 -5.52
CA GLU A 79 -11.48 4.23 -5.52
C GLU A 79 -11.27 3.61 -4.12
N ALA A 80 -11.39 4.42 -3.06
CA ALA A 80 -11.31 3.93 -1.69
C ALA A 80 -12.40 2.90 -1.38
N GLN A 81 -13.63 3.09 -1.89
CA GLN A 81 -14.71 2.11 -1.76
C GLN A 81 -14.39 0.81 -2.53
N ARG A 82 -13.86 0.90 -3.76
CA ARG A 82 -13.44 -0.27 -4.54
C ARG A 82 -12.35 -1.06 -3.84
N ARG A 83 -11.35 -0.40 -3.25
CA ARG A 83 -10.29 -1.06 -2.48
C ARG A 83 -10.84 -1.80 -1.26
N ARG A 84 -11.76 -1.19 -0.51
CA ARG A 84 -12.42 -1.84 0.64
C ARG A 84 -13.23 -3.07 0.22
N ALA A 85 -13.97 -2.98 -0.89
CA ALA A 85 -14.74 -4.11 -1.41
C ALA A 85 -13.84 -5.28 -1.83
N MET A 86 -12.71 -4.98 -2.48
CA MET A 86 -11.72 -6.00 -2.86
C MET A 86 -11.07 -6.65 -1.64
N GLU A 87 -10.69 -5.88 -0.62
CA GLU A 87 -10.13 -6.38 0.64
C GLU A 87 -11.13 -7.28 1.39
N GLU A 88 -12.41 -6.89 1.41
CA GLU A 88 -13.48 -7.70 2.01
C GLU A 88 -13.68 -9.02 1.26
N GLU A 89 -13.67 -9.00 -0.08
CA GLU A 89 -13.74 -10.23 -0.89
C GLU A 89 -12.55 -11.16 -0.62
N GLU A 90 -11.34 -10.63 -0.54
CA GLU A 90 -10.14 -11.40 -0.20
C GLU A 90 -10.25 -12.00 1.23
N ALA A 91 -10.73 -11.21 2.19
CA ALA A 91 -10.96 -11.68 3.55
C ALA A 91 -12.01 -12.80 3.61
N GLN A 92 -13.08 -12.70 2.81
CA GLN A 92 -14.09 -13.76 2.70
C GLN A 92 -13.50 -15.04 2.09
N LYS A 93 -12.69 -14.94 1.04
CA LYS A 93 -11.98 -16.08 0.43
C LYS A 93 -11.05 -16.76 1.43
N LYS A 94 -10.29 -15.99 2.22
CA LYS A 94 -9.41 -16.52 3.27
C LYS A 94 -10.19 -17.27 4.35
N ARG A 95 -11.31 -16.72 4.83
CA ARG A 95 -12.17 -17.40 5.82
C ARG A 95 -12.77 -18.69 5.27
N ALA A 96 -13.21 -18.70 4.01
CA ALA A 96 -13.74 -19.90 3.38
C ALA A 96 -12.67 -21.00 3.23
N ALA A 97 -11.44 -20.63 2.85
CA ALA A 97 -10.32 -21.56 2.77
C ALA A 97 -9.92 -22.11 4.15
N GLU A 98 -9.91 -21.27 5.19
CA GLU A 98 -9.64 -21.69 6.57
C GLU A 98 -10.72 -22.64 7.09
N GLU A 99 -12.00 -22.34 6.86
CA GLU A 99 -13.11 -23.22 7.24
C GLU A 99 -13.04 -24.58 6.53
N GLU A 100 -12.66 -24.59 5.24
CA GLU A 100 -12.45 -25.84 4.51
C GLU A 100 -11.29 -26.65 5.09
N ALA A 101 -10.17 -25.99 5.42
CA ALA A 101 -9.03 -26.64 6.06
C ALA A 101 -9.40 -27.24 7.42
N GLU A 102 -10.21 -26.53 8.23
CA GLU A 102 -10.71 -27.05 9.50
C GLU A 102 -11.60 -28.29 9.28
N ARG A 103 -12.51 -28.26 8.31
CA ARG A 103 -13.34 -29.42 7.95
C ARG A 103 -12.48 -30.62 7.52
N GLN A 104 -11.39 -30.40 6.80
CA GLN A 104 -10.46 -31.47 6.41
C GLN A 104 -9.75 -32.04 7.65
N MET A 105 -9.32 -31.22 8.60
CA MET A 105 -8.74 -31.69 9.86
C MET A 105 -9.75 -32.51 10.68
N GLN A 106 -10.99 -32.04 10.81
CA GLN A 106 -12.04 -32.77 11.53
C GLN A 106 -12.30 -34.15 10.88
N ARG A 107 -12.31 -34.24 9.55
CA ARG A 107 -12.41 -35.52 8.83
C ARG A 107 -11.22 -36.43 9.09
N ALA A 108 -10.00 -35.88 9.08
CA ALA A 108 -8.79 -36.64 9.36
C ALA A 108 -8.79 -37.19 10.80
N GLN A 109 -9.20 -36.36 11.76
CA GLN A 109 -9.33 -36.76 13.16
C GLN A 109 -10.39 -37.86 13.33
N ALA A 110 -11.57 -37.72 12.72
CA ALA A 110 -12.60 -38.75 12.76
C ALA A 110 -12.10 -40.12 12.22
N ARG A 111 -11.26 -40.12 11.18
CA ARG A 111 -10.63 -41.35 10.66
C ARG A 111 -9.65 -41.96 11.65
N GLN A 112 -8.89 -41.14 12.36
CA GLN A 112 -7.97 -41.62 13.40
C GLN A 112 -8.75 -42.22 14.57
N ASP A 113 -9.80 -41.55 15.04
CA ASP A 113 -10.64 -42.04 16.12
C ASP A 113 -11.33 -43.36 15.74
N GLU A 114 -11.81 -43.50 14.51
CA GLU A 114 -12.35 -44.76 13.99
C GLU A 114 -11.29 -45.88 13.99
N ALA A 115 -10.07 -45.59 13.52
CA ALA A 115 -8.99 -46.57 13.52
C ALA A 115 -8.60 -47.01 14.95
N VAL A 116 -8.56 -46.07 15.90
CA VAL A 116 -8.33 -46.35 17.32
C VAL A 116 -9.47 -47.19 17.91
N GLN A 117 -10.73 -46.90 17.58
CA GLN A 117 -11.87 -47.71 18.00
C GLN A 117 -11.78 -49.15 17.46
N ARG A 118 -11.39 -49.33 16.18
CA ARG A 118 -11.20 -50.68 15.60
C ARG A 118 -10.06 -51.46 16.29
N LEU A 119 -8.97 -50.78 16.64
CA LEU A 119 -7.84 -51.40 17.35
C LEU A 119 -8.21 -51.76 18.79
N THR A 120 -8.94 -50.88 19.50
CA THR A 120 -9.36 -51.16 20.88
C THR A 120 -10.39 -52.28 20.94
N GLY A 121 -11.38 -52.31 20.02
CA GLY A 121 -12.37 -53.38 19.95
C GLY A 121 -11.77 -54.78 19.75
N THR A 122 -10.79 -54.92 18.85
CA THR A 122 -10.09 -56.20 18.63
C THR A 122 -9.30 -56.67 19.86
N VAL A 123 -8.72 -55.76 20.64
CA VAL A 123 -8.02 -56.10 21.90
C VAL A 123 -9.00 -56.56 22.99
N TYR A 124 -10.20 -56.00 23.05
CA TYR A 124 -11.23 -56.44 23.99
C TYR A 124 -11.76 -57.85 23.65
N ASP A 125 -11.92 -58.20 22.37
CA ASP A 125 -12.37 -59.55 21.97
C ASP A 125 -11.35 -60.66 22.24
N VAL A 126 -10.04 -60.38 22.08
CA VAL A 126 -8.99 -61.37 22.41
C VAL A 126 -8.97 -61.69 23.91
N ASN A 127 -9.24 -60.70 24.77
CA ASN A 127 -9.26 -60.90 26.22
C ASN A 127 -10.53 -61.62 26.71
N THR A 128 -11.66 -61.55 26.01
CA THR A 128 -12.90 -62.22 26.41
C THR A 128 -12.99 -63.66 25.95
N ALA A 129 -12.38 -64.01 24.80
CA ALA A 129 -12.33 -65.39 24.29
C ALA A 129 -11.37 -66.30 25.08
N GLN A 130 -10.46 -65.75 25.89
CA GLN A 130 -9.51 -66.51 26.72
C GLN A 130 -10.06 -66.81 28.13
N LYS A 131 -11.38 -66.97 28.30
CA LYS A 131 -11.96 -67.57 29.51
C LYS A 131 -11.81 -69.10 29.47
N VAL A 132 -10.60 -69.59 29.70
CA VAL A 132 -10.36 -71.00 30.03
C VAL A 132 -10.48 -71.15 31.56
N PRO A 133 -11.45 -71.92 32.08
CA PRO A 133 -11.51 -72.21 33.51
C PRO A 133 -10.40 -73.20 33.85
N GLY A 134 -9.29 -72.73 34.44
CA GLY A 134 -8.34 -73.62 35.11
C GLY A 134 -6.85 -73.29 34.97
N ALA A 135 -6.45 -72.35 34.11
CA ALA A 135 -5.04 -71.94 34.01
C ALA A 135 -4.88 -70.47 34.40
N SER A 136 -4.59 -70.23 35.67
CA SER A 136 -4.14 -68.94 36.19
C SER A 136 -2.74 -68.64 35.65
N VAL A 137 -2.64 -68.31 34.36
CA VAL A 137 -1.45 -67.63 33.85
C VAL A 137 -1.57 -66.20 34.34
N VAL A 138 -0.97 -65.94 35.50
CA VAL A 138 -0.67 -64.61 35.99
C VAL A 138 0.27 -63.97 34.98
N VAL A 139 -0.29 -63.36 33.93
CA VAL A 139 0.44 -62.42 33.10
C VAL A 139 0.52 -61.13 33.90
N THR A 140 1.41 -61.11 34.89
CA THR A 140 1.93 -59.85 35.46
C THR A 140 2.75 -59.18 34.37
N ALA A 141 2.09 -58.59 33.39
CA ALA A 141 2.71 -57.60 32.53
C ALA A 141 2.83 -56.29 33.32
N THR A 142 3.61 -56.31 34.41
CA THR A 142 4.24 -55.11 34.99
C THR A 142 5.38 -54.68 34.07
N LYS A 143 5.12 -54.54 32.76
CA LYS A 143 6.02 -53.88 31.82
C LYS A 143 5.89 -52.39 32.07
N ARG A 144 6.61 -51.97 33.08
CA ARG A 144 6.71 -50.60 33.55
C ARG A 144 7.42 -49.79 32.46
N ALA A 145 6.88 -48.61 32.13
CA ALA A 145 7.32 -47.84 30.97
C ALA A 145 8.83 -47.54 31.04
N PRO A 146 9.61 -47.75 29.97
CA PRO A 146 11.05 -47.47 29.95
C PRO A 146 11.32 -46.01 30.33
N CYS A 147 12.46 -45.73 30.97
CA CYS A 147 12.79 -44.34 31.32
C CYS A 147 12.86 -43.46 30.07
N THR A 148 12.52 -42.18 30.19
CA THR A 148 12.59 -41.19 29.08
C THR A 148 13.95 -41.19 28.38
N ARG A 149 15.03 -41.48 29.12
CA ARG A 149 16.38 -41.61 28.57
C ARG A 149 16.57 -42.86 27.70
N CYS A 150 16.02 -44.00 28.08
CA CYS A 150 16.05 -45.22 27.28
C CYS A 150 15.16 -45.10 26.03
N ILE A 151 14.05 -44.34 26.12
CA ILE A 151 13.21 -44.00 24.96
C ILE A 151 14.01 -43.13 23.98
N ALA A 152 14.60 -42.04 24.46
CA ALA A 152 15.40 -41.13 23.64
C ALA A 152 16.66 -41.80 23.04
N SER A 153 17.22 -42.80 23.72
CA SER A 153 18.38 -43.55 23.24
C SER A 153 18.01 -44.79 22.41
N LEU A 154 16.72 -45.00 22.09
CA LEU A 154 16.20 -46.17 21.37
C LEU A 154 16.56 -47.54 22.00
N THR A 155 16.96 -47.57 23.27
CA THR A 155 17.33 -48.77 24.04
C THR A 155 16.22 -49.21 25.00
N ALA A 156 14.98 -48.76 24.74
CA ALA A 156 13.79 -49.03 25.54
C ALA A 156 13.59 -50.53 25.85
N GLY A 157 13.96 -51.42 24.93
CA GLY A 157 13.87 -52.88 25.11
C GLY A 157 14.84 -53.49 26.12
N GLN A 158 15.88 -52.76 26.55
CA GLN A 158 16.91 -53.22 27.50
C GLN A 158 16.78 -52.55 28.89
N CYS A 159 15.70 -51.81 29.12
CA CYS A 159 15.47 -51.09 30.36
C CYS A 159 14.93 -52.04 31.45
N GLU A 160 15.81 -52.86 32.02
CA GLU A 160 15.47 -53.75 33.14
C GLU A 160 15.68 -53.08 34.50
N LEU A 161 14.84 -53.45 35.46
CA LEU A 161 14.94 -53.01 36.85
C LEU A 161 16.18 -53.64 37.48
N GLY A 162 17.19 -52.83 37.78
CA GLY A 162 18.36 -53.32 38.50
C GLY A 162 17.92 -53.89 39.86
N GLN A 163 18.32 -55.12 40.18
CA GLN A 163 17.98 -55.80 41.44
C GLN A 163 18.73 -55.25 42.68
N GLY A 164 19.25 -54.01 42.61
CA GLY A 164 20.02 -53.37 43.67
C GLY A 164 19.23 -52.36 44.49
N LYS A 165 19.82 -51.89 45.60
CA LYS A 165 19.27 -50.81 46.45
C LYS A 165 19.00 -49.50 45.68
N THR A 166 19.67 -49.32 44.54
CA THR A 166 19.45 -48.22 43.61
C THR A 166 18.41 -48.64 42.56
N ARG A 167 17.22 -48.03 42.59
CA ARG A 167 16.13 -48.22 41.60
C ARG A 167 16.47 -47.64 40.21
N ALA A 168 17.71 -47.74 39.76
CA ALA A 168 18.14 -47.29 38.44
C ALA A 168 18.00 -48.43 37.44
N CYS A 169 17.66 -48.08 36.19
CA CYS A 169 17.70 -49.02 35.07
C CYS A 169 19.13 -49.53 34.83
N VAL A 170 19.31 -50.76 34.34
CA VAL A 170 20.65 -51.34 34.06
C VAL A 170 21.53 -50.40 33.17
N PRO A 171 21.01 -49.81 32.08
CA PRO A 171 21.74 -48.79 31.29
C PRO A 171 22.05 -47.48 32.04
N CYS A 172 21.35 -47.20 33.13
CA CYS A 172 21.39 -45.95 33.87
C CYS A 172 22.27 -46.02 35.13
N HIS A 173 22.73 -47.20 35.54
CA HIS A 173 23.38 -47.48 36.82
C HIS A 173 24.58 -46.55 37.13
N ASN A 174 25.33 -46.10 36.13
CA ASN A 174 26.50 -45.22 36.31
C ASN A 174 26.21 -43.72 36.15
N LYS A 175 24.97 -43.31 35.87
CA LYS A 175 24.61 -41.91 35.62
C LYS A 175 23.65 -41.44 36.71
N LYS A 176 24.03 -40.39 37.46
CA LYS A 176 23.28 -39.86 38.63
C LYS A 176 21.86 -39.33 38.33
N THR A 177 21.36 -39.43 37.09
CA THR A 177 20.08 -38.89 36.65
C THR A 177 19.26 -39.92 35.87
N CYS A 178 18.76 -40.95 36.56
CA CYS A 178 17.66 -41.77 36.06
C CYS A 178 16.35 -41.12 36.51
N SER A 179 15.54 -40.64 35.56
CA SER A 179 14.30 -39.88 35.78
C SER A 179 13.18 -40.65 36.50
N TRP A 180 13.38 -41.94 36.78
CA TRP A 180 12.39 -42.80 37.42
C TRP A 180 12.01 -42.44 38.86
N THR A 181 12.73 -41.54 39.52
CA THR A 181 12.47 -41.19 40.93
C THR A 181 11.69 -39.89 41.12
N ARG A 182 11.37 -39.12 40.06
CA ARG A 182 10.84 -37.76 40.24
C ARG A 182 9.37 -37.53 39.87
N GLU A 183 8.70 -38.45 39.16
CA GLU A 183 7.42 -38.10 38.51
C GLU A 183 6.17 -38.88 38.91
N GLU A 184 6.19 -39.72 39.96
CA GLU A 184 4.97 -40.39 40.47
C GLU A 184 4.53 -39.95 41.89
N ALA A 185 5.16 -38.92 42.48
CA ALA A 185 4.81 -38.45 43.83
C ALA A 185 4.04 -37.12 43.88
N ALA A 186 3.70 -36.49 42.75
CA ALA A 186 3.17 -35.11 42.74
C ALA A 186 1.98 -34.88 41.81
N ALA A 187 1.05 -35.83 41.69
CA ALA A 187 -0.23 -35.62 41.00
C ALA A 187 -1.39 -35.57 42.01
N GLY A 188 -1.48 -34.49 42.76
CA GLY A 188 -2.72 -34.03 43.39
C GLY A 188 -3.26 -32.82 42.63
N PRO A 189 -4.53 -32.79 42.19
CA PRO A 189 -5.08 -31.66 41.46
C PRO A 189 -5.40 -30.52 42.44
N SER A 190 -4.48 -29.57 42.58
CA SER A 190 -4.69 -28.36 43.36
C SER A 190 -4.58 -27.11 42.47
N GLN A 191 -5.77 -26.60 42.11
CA GLN A 191 -6.14 -25.20 42.27
C GLN A 191 -5.26 -24.12 41.57
N LYS A 192 -5.83 -23.44 40.56
CA LYS A 192 -6.43 -22.09 40.75
C LYS A 192 -6.89 -21.48 39.42
N ARG A 193 -8.18 -21.14 39.40
CA ARG A 193 -8.81 -20.19 38.47
C ARG A 193 -8.25 -18.78 38.75
N ALA A 194 -7.72 -18.12 37.73
CA ALA A 194 -7.74 -16.66 37.62
C ALA A 194 -8.66 -16.40 36.41
N GLY A 195 -9.73 -15.61 36.48
CA GLY A 195 -9.96 -14.43 37.30
C GLY A 195 -10.38 -13.33 36.35
N THR A 196 -11.59 -13.46 35.79
CA THR A 196 -12.25 -12.47 34.94
C THR A 196 -12.52 -11.22 35.77
N GLY A 197 -11.82 -10.12 35.46
CA GLY A 197 -11.93 -8.84 36.17
C GLY A 197 -12.16 -7.70 35.19
N SER A 198 -13.43 -7.32 35.06
CA SER A 198 -13.93 -6.08 34.44
C SER A 198 -13.65 -4.87 35.33
N SER A 199 -13.30 -3.72 34.73
CA SER A 199 -13.66 -2.35 35.14
C SER A 199 -12.91 -1.37 34.23
N GLN A 200 -13.59 -0.58 33.39
CA GLN A 200 -14.26 0.67 33.73
C GLN A 200 -13.32 1.64 34.47
N GLY A 201 -12.71 2.54 33.71
CA GLY A 201 -11.73 3.50 34.21
C GLY A 201 -11.43 4.60 33.21
N GLU A 202 -12.45 5.39 32.92
CA GLU A 202 -12.35 6.71 32.31
C GLU A 202 -11.35 7.59 33.09
N LYS A 203 -10.25 8.05 32.47
CA LYS A 203 -9.64 9.35 32.82
C LYS A 203 -8.65 9.84 31.77
N LYS A 204 -9.09 10.87 31.06
CA LYS A 204 -8.27 11.91 30.45
C LYS A 204 -7.16 12.37 31.40
N LYS A 205 -5.94 12.57 30.88
CA LYS A 205 -5.10 13.75 31.12
C LYS A 205 -3.91 13.74 30.15
N GLY A 206 -3.78 14.83 29.39
CA GLY A 206 -2.70 15.02 28.44
C GLY A 206 -1.35 15.35 29.10
N THR A 207 -0.29 15.07 28.36
CA THR A 207 1.02 15.74 28.45
C THR A 207 1.48 15.87 26.99
N ARG A 208 1.49 17.09 26.43
CA ARG A 208 2.54 18.10 26.55
C ARG A 208 3.92 17.53 26.14
N GLY A 209 4.18 17.68 24.84
CA GLY A 209 5.48 17.87 24.17
C GLY A 209 6.74 17.21 24.74
N LYS A 210 7.39 16.40 23.90
CA LYS A 210 8.85 16.46 23.79
C LYS A 210 9.27 16.05 22.38
N GLY A 211 9.73 17.04 21.62
CA GLY A 211 10.38 16.82 20.34
C GLY A 211 11.58 15.89 20.53
N LYS A 212 11.72 14.96 19.59
CA LYS A 212 12.94 14.20 19.38
C LYS A 212 13.27 14.40 17.91
N GLU A 213 14.06 15.44 17.64
CA GLU A 213 14.92 15.47 16.46
C GLU A 213 15.67 14.14 16.42
N LYS A 214 15.42 13.38 15.36
CA LYS A 214 16.34 12.37 14.90
C LYS A 214 16.92 12.91 13.61
N ALA A 215 18.17 13.37 13.70
CA ALA A 215 19.05 13.49 12.56
C ALA A 215 19.15 12.11 11.91
N THR A 216 18.58 11.99 10.72
CA THR A 216 18.89 10.89 9.80
C THR A 216 20.07 11.38 8.98
N GLU A 217 21.26 11.08 9.47
CA GLU A 217 22.50 11.11 8.69
C GLU A 217 22.37 10.01 7.63
N MET A 218 22.15 10.43 6.38
CA MET A 218 22.14 9.55 5.22
C MET A 218 23.59 9.44 4.75
N GLU A 219 24.27 8.41 5.24
CA GLU A 219 25.59 8.00 4.79
C GLU A 219 25.48 7.52 3.34
N GLU A 220 26.12 8.27 2.45
CA GLU A 220 26.22 8.04 1.02
C GLU A 220 27.20 6.87 0.80
N ALA A 221 26.66 5.65 0.67
CA ALA A 221 27.43 4.49 0.28
C ALA A 221 27.59 4.50 -1.25
N ASP A 222 28.78 4.92 -1.65
CA ASP A 222 29.39 4.83 -2.97
C ASP A 222 29.48 3.35 -3.40
N ASP A 223 28.61 2.95 -4.34
CA ASP A 223 28.64 1.62 -4.99
C ASP A 223 29.19 1.83 -6.41
N GLU A 224 30.50 2.07 -6.49
CA GLU A 224 31.27 1.99 -7.72
C GLU A 224 31.28 0.53 -8.22
N GLN A 225 30.24 0.10 -8.94
CA GLN A 225 30.35 -1.12 -9.74
C GLN A 225 31.06 -0.82 -11.07
N GLU A 226 32.37 -1.03 -11.01
CA GLU A 226 33.29 -1.26 -12.11
C GLU A 226 32.77 -2.42 -12.99
N ILE A 227 32.04 -2.10 -14.07
CA ILE A 227 31.70 -3.07 -15.12
C ILE A 227 32.93 -3.22 -16.02
N GLY A 228 33.82 -4.11 -15.62
CA GLY A 228 34.92 -4.61 -16.42
C GLY A 228 34.75 -6.09 -16.74
N ARG A 229 34.24 -6.40 -17.94
CA ARG A 229 34.82 -7.38 -18.88
C ARG A 229 33.93 -7.57 -20.10
N GLU A 230 34.46 -7.14 -21.23
CA GLU A 230 34.16 -7.71 -22.54
C GLU A 230 34.52 -9.21 -22.48
N ASP A 231 33.50 -10.08 -22.48
CA ASP A 231 33.66 -11.47 -22.92
C ASP A 231 32.85 -11.60 -24.21
N GLU A 232 33.56 -11.52 -25.33
CA GLU A 232 33.05 -11.85 -26.66
C GLU A 232 32.85 -13.37 -26.75
N GLU A 233 31.89 -13.91 -25.99
CA GLU A 233 31.46 -15.30 -26.16
C GLU A 233 30.33 -15.34 -27.19
N GLU A 234 30.72 -15.72 -28.41
CA GLU A 234 29.89 -16.03 -29.57
C GLU A 234 28.64 -16.83 -29.14
N PRO A 235 27.41 -16.31 -29.27
CA PRO A 235 26.23 -17.05 -28.84
C PRO A 235 26.04 -18.26 -29.76
N ALA A 236 26.37 -19.43 -29.25
CA ALA A 236 26.01 -20.71 -29.84
C ALA A 236 24.53 -20.70 -30.21
N THR A 237 24.26 -20.88 -31.49
CA THR A 237 22.94 -21.07 -32.12
C THR A 237 21.93 -21.73 -31.17
N PRO A 238 20.81 -21.06 -30.83
CA PRO A 238 19.77 -21.66 -30.01
C PRO A 238 19.15 -22.83 -30.78
N HIS A 239 19.21 -24.01 -30.18
CA HIS A 239 18.55 -25.22 -30.67
C HIS A 239 17.07 -24.94 -30.94
N GLU A 240 16.61 -25.17 -32.17
CA GLU A 240 15.19 -25.15 -32.56
C GLU A 240 14.41 -26.22 -31.77
N GLY A 241 13.96 -25.84 -30.58
CA GLY A 241 12.98 -26.58 -29.80
C GLY A 241 11.56 -26.32 -30.31
N PRO A 242 10.60 -27.23 -30.05
CA PRO A 242 9.28 -27.19 -30.65
C PRO A 242 8.56 -25.90 -30.25
N LEU A 243 8.13 -25.13 -31.26
CA LEU A 243 7.30 -23.93 -31.15
C LEU A 243 5.97 -24.24 -30.45
N GLY A 244 6.02 -24.29 -29.12
CA GLY A 244 4.85 -24.31 -28.26
C GLY A 244 4.28 -22.90 -28.14
N VAL A 245 3.22 -22.63 -28.91
CA VAL A 245 2.50 -21.34 -29.07
C VAL A 245 1.89 -20.78 -27.76
N GLY A 246 2.27 -21.30 -26.58
CA GLY A 246 1.77 -20.85 -25.27
C GLY A 246 2.83 -20.30 -24.31
N ALA A 247 4.13 -20.47 -24.58
CA ALA A 247 5.18 -20.00 -23.66
C ALA A 247 5.61 -18.55 -23.92
N SER A 248 5.44 -18.05 -25.15
CA SER A 248 5.86 -16.70 -25.53
C SER A 248 4.98 -15.60 -24.92
N SER A 249 3.67 -15.85 -24.75
CA SER A 249 2.75 -14.84 -24.21
C SER A 249 3.01 -14.54 -22.73
N TRP A 250 3.31 -15.57 -21.93
CA TRP A 250 3.58 -15.40 -20.49
C TRP A 250 4.86 -14.61 -20.24
N TRP A 251 5.91 -14.84 -21.03
CA TRP A 251 7.15 -14.07 -20.95
C TRP A 251 6.96 -12.61 -21.35
N THR A 252 6.16 -12.32 -22.38
CA THR A 252 5.87 -10.92 -22.77
C THR A 252 5.04 -10.17 -21.72
N GLU A 253 4.10 -10.83 -21.04
CA GLU A 253 3.34 -10.21 -19.95
C GLU A 253 4.23 -9.91 -18.74
N TRP A 254 5.12 -10.83 -18.37
CA TRP A 254 6.07 -10.62 -17.28
C TRP A 254 7.07 -9.49 -17.57
N GLU A 255 7.61 -9.44 -18.79
CA GLU A 255 8.52 -8.38 -19.20
C GLU A 255 7.80 -7.01 -19.21
N TRP A 256 6.55 -6.96 -19.66
CA TRP A 256 5.73 -5.76 -19.62
C TRP A 256 5.46 -5.28 -18.19
N GLU A 257 5.13 -6.18 -17.27
CA GLU A 257 4.90 -5.85 -15.87
C GLU A 257 6.17 -5.33 -15.17
N GLN A 258 7.33 -5.89 -15.51
CA GLN A 258 8.62 -5.41 -15.02
C GLN A 258 8.96 -4.01 -15.56
N GLN A 259 8.69 -3.75 -16.85
CA GLN A 259 8.86 -2.41 -17.42
C GLN A 259 7.91 -1.39 -16.78
N LEU A 260 6.67 -1.79 -16.47
CA LEU A 260 5.70 -0.93 -15.82
C LEU A 260 6.14 -0.57 -14.39
N GLN A 261 6.61 -1.54 -13.61
CA GLN A 261 7.17 -1.27 -12.28
C GLN A 261 8.40 -0.35 -12.32
N ALA A 262 9.27 -0.53 -13.32
CA ALA A 262 10.42 0.34 -13.50
C ALA A 262 10.00 1.79 -13.81
N ALA A 263 9.01 1.96 -14.69
CA ALA A 263 8.44 3.27 -15.03
C ALA A 263 7.77 3.94 -13.82
N GLU A 264 7.02 3.19 -13.00
CA GLU A 264 6.39 3.70 -11.77
C GLU A 264 7.43 4.17 -10.75
N ARG A 265 8.50 3.38 -10.52
CA ARG A 265 9.59 3.78 -9.62
C ARG A 265 10.27 5.06 -10.12
N TYR A 266 10.48 5.16 -11.43
CA TYR A 266 11.08 6.35 -12.03
C TYR A 266 10.18 7.58 -11.86
N ALA A 267 8.87 7.45 -12.09
CA ALA A 267 7.90 8.53 -11.88
C ALA A 267 7.90 9.04 -10.42
N VAL A 268 7.93 8.14 -9.44
CA VAL A 268 7.97 8.51 -8.00
C VAL A 268 9.25 9.28 -7.64
N VAL A 269 10.39 8.92 -8.22
CA VAL A 269 11.66 9.64 -7.99
C VAL A 269 11.58 11.05 -8.60
N HIS A 270 11.05 11.17 -9.83
CA HIS A 270 10.89 12.46 -10.50
C HIS A 270 9.88 13.38 -9.80
N GLU A 271 8.77 12.84 -9.29
CA GLU A 271 7.79 13.60 -8.51
C GLU A 271 8.42 14.16 -7.21
N LYS A 272 9.20 13.34 -6.50
CA LYS A 272 9.94 13.79 -5.31
C LYS A 272 10.95 14.87 -5.64
N ALA A 273 11.70 14.71 -6.74
CA ALA A 273 12.66 15.71 -7.19
C ALA A 273 11.96 17.03 -7.57
N ALA A 274 10.86 16.98 -8.33
CA ALA A 274 10.07 18.16 -8.69
C ALA A 274 9.54 18.89 -7.45
N THR A 275 9.01 18.15 -6.47
CA THR A 275 8.56 18.72 -5.19
C THR A 275 9.70 19.39 -4.42
N ALA A 276 10.90 18.82 -4.45
CA ALA A 276 12.08 19.44 -3.83
C ALA A 276 12.49 20.74 -4.55
N PHE A 277 12.49 20.74 -5.88
CA PHE A 277 12.74 21.95 -6.68
C PHE A 277 11.72 23.05 -6.41
N GLU A 278 10.43 22.72 -6.30
CA GLU A 278 9.39 23.71 -5.99
C GLU A 278 9.61 24.36 -4.61
N ARG A 279 10.02 23.58 -3.60
CA ARG A 279 10.35 24.10 -2.27
C ARG A 279 11.57 25.02 -2.30
N MET A 280 12.59 24.68 -3.09
CA MET A 280 13.78 25.52 -3.26
C MET A 280 13.43 26.84 -3.96
N ALA A 281 12.62 26.79 -5.03
CA ALA A 281 12.16 27.99 -5.73
C ALA A 281 11.38 28.91 -4.80
N ARG A 282 10.44 28.37 -4.01
CA ARG A 282 9.68 29.14 -3.02
C ARG A 282 10.55 29.74 -1.91
N ALA A 283 11.66 29.11 -1.55
CA ALA A 283 12.59 29.62 -0.54
C ALA A 283 13.53 30.71 -1.07
N ALA A 284 13.67 30.83 -2.39
CA ALA A 284 14.51 31.83 -3.05
C ALA A 284 13.78 33.16 -3.31
N GLU A 285 12.45 33.17 -3.27
CA GLU A 285 11.57 34.36 -3.34
C GLU A 285 11.45 35.06 -1.98
#